data_AF-A0A1Y3TSP6-F1
#
_entry.id   AF-A0A1Y3TSP6-F1
#
_cell.length_a   1.000
_cell.length_b   1.000
_cell.length_c   1.000
_cell.angle_alpha   90.00
_cell.angle_beta   90.00
_cell.angle_gamma   90.00
#
_symmetry.space_group_name_H-M   'P 1'
#
loop_
_entity.id
_entity.type
_entity.pdbx_description
1 polymer ?
#
loop_
_entity_poly.entity_id
_entity_poly.type
_entity_poly.pdbx_seq_one_letter_code
_entity_poly.pdbx_strand_id
1 'polypeptide(L)'
;MFKNFKVLQPAEGERWLPLLQKNGYSGAALMSAALKIERMDPQLQQELLRWDKIGDFPDREIEGFTVSGLVENAGLHPIGAFLMMDWLLREPNEAKYALAQPLTRLEIDKTVLTRIAESEEADTPGNGEENFEKEQPDEVLYHS
;
A
#
# COMPACT_ATOMS: atom_id res chain seq x y z
N MET A 1 -0.49 -5.72 -35.36
CA MET A 1 -0.53 -6.66 -34.21
C MET A 1 -1.00 -5.85 -33.01
N PHE A 2 -2.26 -5.98 -32.62
CA PHE A 2 -2.87 -5.16 -31.59
C PHE A 2 -2.29 -5.52 -30.22
N LYS A 3 -1.85 -4.50 -29.47
CA LYS A 3 -1.43 -4.62 -28.07
C LYS A 3 -2.56 -5.32 -27.31
N ASN A 4 -2.22 -6.37 -26.59
CA ASN A 4 -3.11 -7.04 -25.64
C ASN A 4 -3.57 -6.00 -24.62
N PHE A 5 -4.71 -5.36 -24.86
CA PHE A 5 -5.49 -4.73 -23.80
C PHE A 5 -5.94 -5.86 -22.89
N LYS A 6 -5.17 -6.10 -21.82
CA LYS A 6 -5.64 -6.88 -20.69
C LYS A 6 -6.91 -6.15 -20.25
N VAL A 7 -8.06 -6.74 -20.55
CA VAL A 7 -9.37 -6.32 -20.04
C VAL A 7 -9.15 -6.02 -18.56
N LEU A 8 -9.41 -4.77 -18.16
CA LEU A 8 -9.42 -4.36 -16.77
C LEU A 8 -10.43 -5.29 -16.08
N GLN A 9 -9.91 -6.34 -15.45
CA GLN A 9 -10.61 -7.04 -14.39
C GLN A 9 -11.10 -5.94 -13.42
N PRO A 10 -12.32 -6.04 -12.85
CA PRO A 10 -12.82 -5.01 -11.92
C PRO A 10 -11.68 -4.64 -10.97
N ALA A 11 -11.28 -3.37 -10.93
CA ALA A 11 -9.95 -3.04 -10.44
C ALA A 11 -9.81 -3.57 -9.02
N GLU A 12 -8.76 -4.36 -8.77
CA GLU A 12 -8.60 -5.12 -7.53
C GLU A 12 -8.89 -4.22 -6.32
N GLY A 13 -9.82 -4.62 -5.47
CA GLY A 13 -10.21 -3.87 -4.27
C GLY A 13 -11.34 -2.84 -4.44
N GLU A 14 -11.85 -2.57 -5.65
CA GLU A 14 -12.96 -1.61 -5.87
C GLU A 14 -14.19 -1.88 -5.00
N ARG A 15 -14.50 -3.16 -4.74
CA ARG A 15 -15.63 -3.56 -3.90
C ARG A 15 -15.56 -3.05 -2.46
N TRP A 16 -14.37 -2.72 -1.97
CA TRP A 16 -14.14 -2.25 -0.59
C TRP A 16 -14.20 -0.74 -0.46
N LEU A 17 -14.17 0.00 -1.57
CA LEU A 17 -14.13 1.47 -1.55
C LEU A 17 -15.31 2.09 -0.79
N PRO A 18 -16.58 1.65 -0.97
CA PRO A 18 -17.71 2.25 -0.25
C PRO A 18 -17.60 2.06 1.27
N LEU A 19 -17.18 0.87 1.71
CA LEU A 19 -16.97 0.55 3.12
C LEU A 19 -15.86 1.42 3.71
N LEU A 20 -14.75 1.58 2.99
CA LEU A 20 -13.61 2.38 3.44
C LEU A 20 -13.92 3.88 3.50
N GLN A 21 -14.62 4.41 2.50
CA GLN A 21 -15.06 5.81 2.48
C GLN A 21 -16.03 6.12 3.62
N LYS A 22 -17.00 5.24 3.87
CA LYS A 22 -17.91 5.33 5.03
C LYS A 22 -17.14 5.39 6.36
N ASN A 23 -15.96 4.80 6.40
CA ASN A 23 -15.07 4.74 7.56
C ASN A 23 -13.95 5.79 7.53
N GLY A 24 -14.08 6.83 6.70
CA GLY A 24 -13.18 8.00 6.71
C GLY A 24 -11.87 7.86 5.91
N TYR A 25 -11.69 6.78 5.16
CA TYR A 25 -10.51 6.61 4.31
C TYR A 25 -10.64 7.45 3.02
N SER A 26 -9.54 8.08 2.60
CA SER A 26 -9.49 8.89 1.38
C SER A 26 -8.10 8.84 0.72
N GLY A 27 -8.00 9.30 -0.52
CA GLY A 27 -6.75 9.39 -1.27
C GLY A 27 -5.98 8.07 -1.35
N ALA A 28 -4.67 8.13 -1.14
CA ALA A 28 -3.79 6.95 -1.19
C ALA A 28 -4.14 5.89 -0.12
N ALA A 29 -4.61 6.31 1.06
CA ALA A 29 -4.98 5.39 2.13
C ALA A 29 -6.19 4.52 1.78
N LEU A 30 -7.15 5.08 1.03
CA LEU A 30 -8.32 4.36 0.53
C LEU A 30 -7.91 3.18 -0.38
N MET A 31 -7.10 3.46 -1.40
CA MET A 31 -6.69 2.42 -2.35
C MET A 31 -5.74 1.40 -1.72
N SER A 32 -4.81 1.85 -0.87
CA SER A 32 -3.91 0.94 -0.15
C SER A 32 -4.66 -0.01 0.78
N ALA A 33 -5.65 0.49 1.54
CA ALA A 33 -6.46 -0.35 2.41
C ALA A 33 -7.34 -1.30 1.61
N ALA A 34 -7.93 -0.86 0.48
CA ALA A 34 -8.75 -1.70 -0.39
C ALA A 34 -7.97 -2.92 -0.91
N LEU A 35 -6.74 -2.72 -1.38
CA LEU A 35 -5.87 -3.80 -1.85
C LEU A 35 -5.46 -4.76 -0.72
N LYS A 36 -5.22 -4.23 0.48
CA LYS A 36 -4.90 -5.06 1.65
C LYS A 36 -6.09 -5.94 2.06
N ILE A 37 -7.30 -5.37 2.09
CA ILE A 37 -8.52 -6.12 2.40
C ILE A 37 -8.81 -7.16 1.30
N GLU A 38 -8.57 -6.84 0.02
CA GLU A 38 -8.75 -7.80 -1.07
C GLU A 38 -7.87 -9.05 -0.91
N ARG A 39 -6.67 -8.87 -0.34
CA ARG A 39 -5.67 -9.94 -0.12
C ARG A 39 -5.71 -10.55 1.28
N MET A 40 -6.56 -10.04 2.15
CA MET A 40 -6.74 -10.51 3.52
C MET A 40 -7.34 -11.92 3.54
N ASP A 41 -7.08 -12.68 4.62
CA ASP A 41 -7.72 -13.96 4.89
C ASP A 41 -9.24 -13.93 4.57
N PRO A 42 -9.76 -14.85 3.72
CA PRO A 42 -11.16 -14.82 3.30
C PRO A 42 -12.17 -14.88 4.46
N GLN A 43 -11.82 -15.53 5.57
CA GLN A 43 -12.68 -15.57 6.75
C GLN A 43 -12.70 -14.19 7.45
N LEU A 44 -11.55 -13.53 7.61
CA LEU A 44 -11.51 -12.15 8.09
C LEU A 44 -12.27 -11.18 7.17
N GLN A 45 -12.27 -11.38 5.85
CA GLN A 45 -13.09 -10.57 4.92
C GLN A 45 -14.59 -10.72 5.23
N GLN A 46 -15.06 -11.94 5.49
CA GLN A 46 -16.46 -12.20 5.84
C GLN A 46 -16.82 -11.59 7.20
N GLU A 47 -15.92 -11.69 8.18
CA GLU A 47 -16.09 -11.10 9.50
C GLU A 47 -16.14 -9.56 9.43
N LEU A 48 -15.30 -8.94 8.61
CA LEU A 48 -15.35 -7.49 8.33
C LEU A 48 -16.69 -7.08 7.72
N LEU A 49 -17.20 -7.83 6.74
CA LEU A 49 -18.52 -7.56 6.13
C LEU A 49 -19.67 -7.78 7.12
N ARG A 50 -19.55 -8.75 8.03
CA ARG A 50 -20.54 -8.98 9.08
C ARG A 50 -20.54 -7.83 10.08
N TRP A 51 -19.36 -7.39 10.51
CA TRP A 51 -19.20 -6.23 11.37
C TRP A 51 -19.80 -4.96 10.73
N ASP A 52 -19.53 -4.68 9.44
CA ASP A 52 -20.11 -3.50 8.77
C ASP A 52 -21.64 -3.52 8.73
N LYS A 53 -22.25 -4.70 8.69
CA LYS A 53 -23.71 -4.88 8.65
C LYS A 53 -24.37 -4.82 10.03
N ILE A 54 -23.77 -5.44 11.03
CA ILE A 54 -24.43 -5.71 12.33
C ILE A 54 -23.84 -4.83 13.46
N GLY A 55 -22.61 -4.34 13.29
CA GLY A 55 -21.89 -3.54 14.28
C GLY A 55 -21.09 -4.36 15.30
N ASP A 56 -21.28 -5.68 15.34
CA ASP A 56 -20.63 -6.56 16.30
C ASP A 56 -19.25 -7.04 15.82
N PHE A 57 -18.27 -6.97 16.71
CA PHE A 57 -16.95 -7.56 16.47
C PHE A 57 -17.00 -9.08 16.63
N PRO A 58 -16.22 -9.83 15.82
CA PRO A 58 -16.08 -11.27 16.02
C PRO A 58 -15.29 -11.56 17.30
N ASP A 59 -15.70 -12.59 18.05
CA ASP A 59 -14.96 -13.14 19.19
C ASP A 59 -13.78 -14.03 18.77
N ARG A 60 -13.39 -13.99 17.50
CA ARG A 60 -12.28 -14.78 16.98
C ARG A 60 -10.98 -14.28 17.60
N GLU A 61 -10.29 -15.19 18.26
CA GLU A 61 -8.97 -14.94 18.84
C GLU A 61 -7.86 -15.42 17.90
N ILE A 62 -6.85 -14.57 17.70
CA ILE A 62 -5.65 -14.89 16.92
C ILE A 62 -4.45 -14.41 17.74
N GLU A 63 -3.55 -15.34 18.10
CA GLU A 63 -2.35 -15.04 18.90
C GLU A 63 -2.65 -14.30 20.23
N GLY A 64 -3.84 -14.54 20.82
CA GLY A 64 -4.28 -13.86 22.05
C GLY A 64 -4.92 -12.48 21.84
N PHE A 65 -5.16 -12.07 20.59
CA PHE A 65 -5.81 -10.81 20.25
C PHE A 65 -7.18 -11.03 19.62
N THR A 66 -8.10 -10.13 19.91
CA THR A 66 -9.42 -10.03 19.26
C THR A 66 -9.58 -8.67 18.61
N VAL A 67 -10.48 -8.54 17.64
CA VAL A 67 -10.75 -7.25 16.99
C VAL A 67 -11.22 -6.21 18.00
N SER A 68 -12.15 -6.57 18.90
CA SER A 68 -12.62 -5.70 19.97
C SER A 68 -11.47 -5.25 20.88
N GLY A 69 -10.61 -6.18 21.31
CA GLY A 69 -9.46 -5.87 22.14
C GLY A 69 -8.47 -4.91 21.47
N LEU A 70 -8.25 -5.03 20.16
CA LEU A 70 -7.39 -4.11 19.40
C LEU A 70 -7.99 -2.71 19.28
N VAL A 71 -9.31 -2.61 19.13
CA VAL A 71 -10.01 -1.31 19.07
C VAL A 71 -10.02 -0.64 20.45
N GLU A 72 -10.38 -1.38 21.49
CA GLU A 72 -10.58 -0.84 22.84
C GLU A 72 -9.26 -0.58 23.58
N ASN A 73 -8.32 -1.52 23.53
CA ASN A 73 -7.08 -1.45 24.32
C ASN A 73 -5.94 -0.77 23.58
N ALA A 74 -5.86 -0.95 22.26
CA ALA A 74 -4.80 -0.37 21.44
C ALA A 74 -5.26 0.85 20.63
N GLY A 75 -6.55 1.20 20.67
CA GLY A 75 -7.08 2.40 20.02
C GLY A 75 -7.08 2.33 18.49
N LEU A 76 -7.04 1.13 17.91
CA LEU A 76 -7.05 0.97 16.47
C LEU A 76 -8.44 1.32 15.90
N HIS A 77 -8.45 1.88 14.69
CA HIS A 77 -9.67 1.95 13.91
C HIS A 77 -10.14 0.53 13.56
N PRO A 78 -11.45 0.20 13.57
CA PRO A 78 -11.97 -1.14 13.31
C PRO A 78 -11.37 -1.85 12.07
N ILE A 79 -11.31 -1.16 10.93
CA ILE A 79 -10.69 -1.70 9.70
C ILE A 79 -9.19 -1.97 9.92
N GLY A 80 -8.49 -1.10 10.64
CA GLY A 80 -7.10 -1.31 11.02
C GLY A 80 -6.91 -2.51 11.93
N ALA A 81 -7.85 -2.76 12.85
CA ALA A 81 -7.84 -3.94 13.70
C ALA A 81 -8.01 -5.24 12.88
N PHE A 82 -8.92 -5.27 11.89
CA PHE A 82 -9.03 -6.42 10.97
C PHE A 82 -7.74 -6.65 10.16
N LEU A 83 -7.11 -5.58 9.66
CA LEU A 83 -5.82 -5.70 8.96
C LEU A 83 -4.69 -6.17 9.89
N MET A 84 -4.74 -5.79 11.17
CA MET A 84 -3.80 -6.29 12.17
C MET A 84 -4.02 -7.77 12.47
N MET A 85 -5.28 -8.23 12.55
CA MET A 85 -5.61 -9.65 12.68
C MET A 85 -5.06 -10.47 11.50
N ASP A 86 -5.15 -9.95 10.28
CA ASP A 86 -4.58 -10.56 9.09
C ASP A 86 -3.04 -10.59 9.11
N TRP A 87 -2.42 -9.57 9.69
CA TRP A 87 -0.96 -9.57 9.89
C TRP A 87 -0.54 -10.56 10.98
N LEU A 88 -1.29 -10.69 12.07
CA LEU A 88 -1.06 -11.68 13.11
C LEU A 88 -1.13 -13.12 12.57
N LEU A 89 -2.03 -13.40 11.61
CA LEU A 89 -2.10 -14.70 10.96
C LEU A 89 -0.85 -15.02 10.12
N ARG A 90 -0.32 -14.02 9.41
CA ARG A 90 0.77 -14.22 8.46
C ARG A 90 2.14 -14.18 9.13
N GLU A 91 2.34 -13.20 10.01
CA GLU A 91 3.63 -12.84 10.60
C GLU A 91 3.45 -12.48 12.08
N PRO A 92 3.11 -13.45 12.93
CA PRO A 92 2.68 -13.20 14.31
C PRO A 92 3.72 -12.48 15.14
N ASN A 93 5.00 -12.79 14.97
CA ASN A 93 6.08 -12.18 15.74
C ASN A 93 6.24 -10.69 15.42
N GLU A 94 6.16 -10.31 14.14
CA GLU A 94 6.32 -8.92 13.70
C GLU A 94 5.10 -8.08 14.08
N ALA A 95 3.90 -8.62 13.90
CA ALA A 95 2.66 -7.95 14.30
C ALA A 95 2.62 -7.69 15.81
N LYS A 96 2.99 -8.68 16.64
CA LYS A 96 3.09 -8.51 18.10
C LYS A 96 4.13 -7.46 18.47
N TYR A 97 5.27 -7.45 17.78
CA TYR A 97 6.29 -6.42 17.99
C TYR A 97 5.79 -5.01 17.63
N ALA A 98 5.04 -4.86 16.55
CA ALA A 98 4.43 -3.59 16.16
C ALA A 98 3.38 -3.13 17.18
N LEU A 99 2.57 -4.05 17.72
CA LEU A 99 1.58 -3.76 18.76
C LEU A 99 2.20 -3.37 20.12
N ALA A 100 3.39 -3.88 20.42
CA ALA A 100 4.12 -3.54 21.63
C ALA A 100 4.76 -2.15 21.58
N GLN A 101 4.92 -1.57 20.38
CA GLN A 101 5.45 -0.23 20.23
C GLN A 101 4.34 0.81 20.49
N PRO A 102 4.66 1.97 21.11
CA PRO A 102 3.75 3.09 21.12
C PRO A 102 3.40 3.44 19.67
N LEU A 103 2.11 3.61 19.35
CA LEU A 103 1.66 4.13 18.06
C LEU A 103 2.16 5.58 17.93
N THR A 104 3.44 5.76 17.60
CA THR A 104 3.96 7.03 17.13
C THR A 104 3.31 7.28 15.78
N ARG A 105 2.30 8.15 15.79
CA ARG A 105 1.76 8.77 14.59
C ARG A 105 2.93 9.35 13.81
N LEU A 106 3.33 8.68 12.73
CA LEU A 106 4.31 9.25 11.80
C LEU A 106 3.62 10.41 11.09
N GLU A 107 3.95 11.64 11.49
CA GLU A 107 3.63 12.82 10.69
C GLU A 107 4.57 12.82 9.49
N ILE A 108 4.07 12.38 8.33
CA ILE A 108 4.82 12.49 7.08
C ILE A 108 4.77 13.95 6.65
N ASP A 109 5.93 14.59 6.66
CA ASP A 109 6.12 15.95 6.19
C ASP A 109 5.69 16.07 4.71
N LYS A 110 4.93 17.12 4.38
CA LYS A 110 4.43 17.39 3.03
C LYS A 110 5.57 17.42 2.00
N THR A 111 6.77 17.84 2.40
CA THR A 111 7.95 17.88 1.53
C THR A 111 8.41 16.49 1.06
N VAL A 112 8.17 15.44 1.86
CA VAL A 112 8.47 14.06 1.48
C VAL A 112 7.44 13.54 0.47
N LEU A 113 6.17 13.90 0.63
CA LEU A 113 5.12 13.56 -0.35
C LEU A 113 5.39 14.22 -1.71
N THR A 114 5.85 15.47 -1.72
CA THR A 114 6.21 16.17 -2.96
C THR A 114 7.37 15.46 -3.66
N ARG A 115 8.42 15.06 -2.94
CA ARG A 115 9.57 14.36 -3.55
C ARG A 115 9.22 12.98 -4.12
N ILE A 116 8.30 12.25 -3.49
CA ILE A 116 7.84 10.96 -4.02
C ILE A 116 7.04 11.17 -5.32
N ALA A 117 6.16 12.17 -5.35
CA ALA A 117 5.41 12.52 -6.57
C ALA A 117 6.32 13.03 -7.70
N GLU A 118 7.36 13.81 -7.37
CA GLU A 118 8.33 14.32 -8.33
C GLU A 118 9.28 13.24 -8.88
N SER A 119 9.44 12.12 -8.16
CA SER A 119 10.30 11.01 -8.60
C SER A 119 9.62 10.07 -9.61
N GLU A 120 8.29 10.15 -9.78
CA GLU A 120 7.54 9.38 -10.80
C GLU A 120 7.55 10.04 -12.19
N GLU A 121 7.95 11.31 -12.31
CA GLU A 121 7.98 12.04 -13.61
C GLU A 121 9.37 12.05 -14.29
N ALA A 122 10.37 11.36 -13.74
CA ALA A 122 11.74 11.36 -14.27
C ALA A 122 12.06 10.20 -15.26
N ASP A 123 11.10 9.34 -15.59
CA ASP A 123 11.22 8.38 -16.72
C ASP A 123 10.37 8.85 -17.90
N THR A 124 10.62 10.08 -18.36
CA THR A 124 10.31 10.43 -19.74
C THR A 124 11.36 9.72 -20.61
N PRO A 125 10.99 8.88 -21.60
CA PRO A 125 11.97 8.27 -22.49
C PRO A 125 12.72 9.39 -23.20
N GLY A 126 14.00 9.54 -22.83
CA GLY A 126 14.94 10.41 -23.52
C GLY A 126 14.89 10.07 -25.00
N ASN A 127 14.56 11.08 -25.79
CA ASN A 127 14.69 11.07 -27.24
C ASN A 127 16.18 10.81 -27.56
N GLY A 128 16.52 9.53 -27.75
CA GLY A 128 17.84 9.10 -28.17
C GLY A 128 18.04 9.45 -29.63
N GLU A 129 18.46 10.69 -29.89
CA GLU A 129 19.17 10.98 -31.13
C GLU A 129 20.54 10.31 -31.04
N GLU A 130 20.61 9.09 -31.58
CA GLU A 130 21.86 8.44 -31.98
C GLU A 130 22.61 9.36 -32.96
N ASN A 131 23.64 10.05 -32.50
CA ASN A 131 24.75 10.42 -33.37
C ASN A 131 25.91 9.47 -33.10
N PHE A 132 25.92 8.42 -33.91
CA PHE A 132 27.02 7.46 -34.05
C PHE A 132 28.28 8.16 -34.56
N GLU A 133 29.41 7.65 -34.08
CA GLU A 133 30.79 8.13 -34.28
C GLU A 133 31.17 8.49 -35.73
N LYS A 134 31.97 9.54 -35.86
CA LYS A 134 33.09 9.53 -36.80
C LYS A 134 34.38 9.81 -36.03
N GLU A 135 35.18 8.75 -35.89
CA GLU A 135 36.62 8.78 -35.65
C GLU A 135 37.30 9.89 -36.46
N GLN A 136 38.19 10.67 -35.82
CA GLN A 136 39.45 11.07 -36.43
C GLN A 136 40.59 11.05 -35.38
N PRO A 137 41.75 10.48 -35.71
CA PRO A 137 42.82 10.14 -34.77
C PRO A 137 43.83 11.27 -34.52
N ASP A 138 44.46 11.16 -33.37
CA ASP A 138 45.83 11.51 -32.99
C ASP A 138 46.46 12.84 -33.44
N GLU A 139 46.61 13.68 -32.42
CA GLU A 139 47.62 14.69 -32.17
C GLU A 139 49.01 14.35 -32.77
N VAL A 140 49.49 15.15 -33.73
CA VAL A 140 50.93 15.36 -33.93
C VAL A 140 51.18 16.84 -34.25
N LEU A 141 51.44 17.63 -33.20
CA LEU A 141 51.91 19.00 -33.31
C LEU A 141 53.45 18.99 -33.27
N TYR A 142 54.11 18.89 -34.42
CA TYR A 142 55.52 19.29 -34.52
C TYR A 142 55.58 20.81 -34.67
N HIS A 143 56.27 21.47 -33.75
CA HIS A 143 56.74 22.85 -33.89
C HIS A 143 58.27 22.87 -33.73
N SER A 144 58.90 23.57 -34.68
CA SER A 144 60.32 23.97 -34.79
C SER A 144 61.19 23.10 -35.68
#